data_AF-A8TJW4-F1
#
_entry.id   AF-A8TJW4-F1
#
_cell.length_a   1.000
_cell.length_b   1.000
_cell.length_c   1.000
_cell.angle_alpha   90.00
_cell.angle_beta   90.00
_cell.angle_gamma   90.00
#
_symmetry.space_group_name_H-M   'P 1'
#
loop_
_entity.id
_entity.type
_entity.pdbx_description
1 polymer ?
#
loop_
_entity_poly.entity_id
_entity_poly.type
_entity_poly.pdbx_seq_one_letter_code
_entity_poly.pdbx_strand_id
1 'polypeptide(L)' 'MAQPFETIEVTSHTVACDGGGGALGHPRVFLEIDEDVHKVVCPYCSRTYVLVEKAEDGRAA' A
#
# COMPACT_ATOMS: atom_id res chain seq x y z
N MET A 1 -21.54 4.95 -4.18
CA MET A 1 -20.47 5.95 -3.96
C MET A 1 -19.20 5.16 -3.61
N ALA A 2 -18.42 4.75 -4.62
CA ALA A 2 -17.20 3.98 -4.39
C ALA A 2 -16.04 4.96 -4.35
N GLN A 3 -15.57 5.28 -3.14
CA GLN A 3 -14.36 6.06 -2.94
C GLN A 3 -13.18 5.32 -3.59
N PRO A 4 -12.22 6.01 -4.21
CA PRO A 4 -11.05 5.37 -4.81
C PRO A 4 -10.17 4.83 -3.70
N PHE A 5 -10.39 3.57 -3.32
CA PHE A 5 -9.40 2.81 -2.57
C PHE A 5 -8.21 2.64 -3.50
N GLU A 6 -7.15 3.42 -3.26
CA GLU A 6 -5.92 3.29 -4.03
C GLU A 6 -5.24 1.99 -3.58
N THR A 7 -5.39 0.97 -4.43
CA THR A 7 -4.74 -0.32 -4.25
C THR A 7 -3.34 -0.26 -4.86
N ILE A 8 -2.33 -0.60 -4.07
CA ILE A 8 -0.93 -0.60 -4.46
C ILE A 8 -0.43 -2.03 -4.37
N GLU A 9 0.05 -2.57 -5.48
CA GLU A 9 0.63 -3.91 -5.53
C GLU A 9 2.08 -3.84 -5.06
N VAL A 10 2.46 -4.75 -4.16
CA VAL A 10 3.81 -4.81 -3.60
C VAL A 10 4.32 -6.25 -3.65
N THR A 11 5.62 -6.39 -3.68
CA THR A 11 6.28 -7.71 -3.74
C THR A 11 6.98 -8.08 -2.43
N SER A 12 6.89 -7.21 -1.42
CA SER A 12 7.47 -7.42 -0.09
C SER A 12 6.38 -7.44 0.96
N HIS A 13 6.55 -8.33 1.94
CA HIS A 13 5.69 -8.38 3.12
C HIS A 13 5.81 -7.11 3.96
N THR A 14 6.92 -6.38 3.90
CA THR A 14 7.09 -5.11 4.60
C THR A 14 6.94 -3.95 3.64
N VAL A 15 5.98 -3.06 3.92
CA VAL A 15 5.68 -1.88 3.11
C VAL A 15 5.93 -0.61 3.92
N ALA A 16 6.70 0.32 3.36
CA ALA A 16 6.80 1.66 3.91
C ALA A 16 5.71 2.55 3.30
N CYS A 17 4.83 3.10 4.15
CA CYS A 17 3.83 4.08 3.74
C CYS A 17 4.21 5.43 4.35
N ASP A 18 4.49 6.42 3.51
CA ASP A 18 4.72 7.83 3.88
C ASP A 18 3.55 8.75 3.53
N GLY A 19 2.41 8.16 3.13
CA GLY A 19 1.22 8.91 2.74
C GLY A 19 1.33 9.73 1.46
N GLY A 20 2.34 9.49 0.61
CA GLY A 20 2.47 10.11 -0.71
C GLY A 20 3.18 11.45 -0.71
N GLY A 21 4.02 11.73 0.29
CA GLY A 21 4.92 12.89 0.33
C GLY A 21 4.28 14.29 0.39
N GLY A 22 2.95 14.39 0.50
CA GLY A 22 2.23 15.65 0.58
C GLY A 22 2.07 16.21 2.00
N ALA A 23 1.69 17.48 2.12
CA ALA A 23 1.46 18.16 3.41
C ALA A 23 0.30 17.56 4.26
N LEU A 24 -0.54 16.71 3.65
CA LEU A 24 -1.62 15.97 4.30
C LEU A 24 -1.28 14.48 4.51
N GLY A 25 -0.05 14.06 4.19
CA GLY A 25 0.43 12.70 4.46
C GLY A 25 0.70 12.47 5.95
N HIS A 26 0.83 11.19 6.33
CA HIS A 26 1.26 10.80 7.67
C HIS A 26 2.78 10.53 7.70
N PRO A 27 3.40 10.50 8.89
CA PRO A 27 4.79 10.08 9.03
C PRO A 27 5.03 8.69 8.42
N ARG A 28 6.26 8.43 7.95
CA ARG A 28 6.63 7.10 7.45
C ARG A 28 6.34 6.03 8.50
N VAL A 29 5.44 5.11 8.17
CA VAL A 29 5.14 3.92 8.95
C VAL A 29 5.48 2.68 8.13
N PHE A 30 5.83 1.61 8.83
CA PHE A 30 6.07 0.30 8.23
C PHE A 30 4.89 -0.60 8.54
N LEU A 31 4.24 -1.10 7.51
CA LEU A 31 3.11 -2.02 7.57
C LEU A 31 3.61 -3.39 7.17
N GLU A 32 3.19 -4.42 7.90
CA GLU A 32 3.46 -5.81 7.57
C GLU A 32 2.23 -6.44 6.93
N ILE A 33 2.41 -7.10 5.79
CA ILE A 33 1.39 -7.85 5.08
C ILE A 33 1.45 -9.29 5.54
N ASP A 34 0.34 -9.72 6.11
CA ASP A 34 0.12 -11.09 6.52
C ASP A 34 0.10 -12.03 5.30
N GLU A 35 0.77 -13.18 5.46
CA GLU A 35 0.94 -14.21 4.42
C GLU A 35 -0.33 -15.02 4.14
N ASP A 36 -1.36 -14.96 4.98
CA ASP A 36 -2.66 -15.59 4.69
C ASP A 36 -3.59 -14.59 3.98
N VAL A 37 -3.51 -13.31 4.40
CA VAL A 37 -4.42 -12.26 3.91
C VAL A 37 -3.93 -11.65 2.59
N HIS A 38 -2.62 -11.64 2.33
CA HIS A 38 -1.97 -11.04 1.16
C HIS A 38 -2.31 -9.55 0.95
N LYS A 39 -2.85 -8.86 1.96
CA LYS A 39 -3.15 -7.43 1.88
C LYS A 39 -3.07 -6.75 3.25
N VAL A 40 -2.73 -5.47 3.25
CA VAL A 40 -2.77 -4.61 4.44
C VAL A 40 -3.32 -3.24 4.09
N VAL A 41 -4.12 -2.65 4.97
CA VAL A 41 -4.67 -1.31 4.77
C VAL A 41 -3.94 -0.33 5.68
N CYS A 42 -3.45 0.76 5.10
CA CYS A 42 -2.90 1.86 5.89
C CYS A 42 -4.03 2.59 6.63
N PRO A 43 -4.00 2.69 7.97
CA PRO A 43 -5.08 3.32 8.75
C PRO A 43 -5.16 4.84 8.57
N TYR A 44 -4.15 5.45 7.94
CA TYR A 44 -4.07 6.89 7.73
C TYR A 44 -4.55 7.30 6.33
N CYS A 45 -3.94 6.73 5.28
CA CYS A 45 -4.27 7.05 3.89
C CYS A 45 -5.39 6.20 3.30
N SER A 46 -5.87 5.18 4.01
CA SER A 46 -6.84 4.21 3.50
C SER A 46 -6.38 3.52 2.19
N ARG A 47 -5.07 3.51 1.95
CA ARG A 47 -4.43 2.80 0.84
C ARG A 47 -4.37 1.31 1.16
N THR A 48 -4.70 0.48 0.18
CA THR A 48 -4.65 -0.97 0.33
C THR A 48 -3.41 -1.49 -0.37
N TYR A 49 -2.49 -2.09 0.37
CA TYR A 49 -1.33 -2.75 -0.22
C TYR A 49 -1.64 -4.22 -0.40
N VAL A 50 -1.40 -4.77 -1.59
CA VAL A 50 -1.67 -6.17 -1.92
C VAL A 50 -0.34 -6.83 -2.28
N LEU A 51 -0.01 -7.92 -1.59
CA LEU A 51 1.17 -8.71 -1.87
C LEU A 51 0.91 -9.54 -3.13
N VAL A 52 1.65 -9.23 -4.18
CA VAL A 52 1.63 -9.97 -5.44
C VAL A 52 2.91 -10.75 -5.61
N GLU A 53 2.77 -12.02 -5.97
CA GLU A 53 3.86 -12.95 -6.24
C GLU A 53 4.47 -12.60 -7.61
N LYS A 54 5.30 -11.54 -7.68
CA LYS A 54 5.94 -11.02 -8.92
C LYS A 54 5.12 -11.26 -10.20
N ALA A 55 4.06 -10.50 -10.38
CA ALA A 55 3.58 -10.14 -11.72
C ALA A 55 3.75 -8.63 -11.86
N GLU A 56 4.91 -8.25 -12.39
CA GLU A 56 5.21 -6.97 -13.06
C GLU A 56 4.37 -5.75 -12.63
N ASP A 57 4.89 -4.96 -11.67
CA ASP A 57 4.42 -3.61 -11.37
C ASP A 57 4.56 -2.73 -12.61
N GLY A 58 3.49 -2.68 -13.39
CA GLY A 58 3.28 -1.74 -14.45
C GLY A 58 3.00 -0.35 -13.89
N ARG A 59 4.06 0.46 -13.84
CA ARG A 59 4.05 1.89 -14.22
C ARG A 59 3.40 2.90 -13.26
N ALA A 60 4.26 3.81 -12.79
CA ALA A 60 4.06 5.27 -12.89
C ALA A 60 5.45 5.91 -13.12
N ALA A 61 5.82 6.18 -14.39
CA ALA A 61 5.73 7.48 -15.07
C ALA A 61 6.83 8.46 -14.67
#